data_AF-A0A439CZS3-F1
#
_entry.id   AF-A0A439CZS3-F1
#
_cell.length_a   1.000
_cell.length_b   1.000
_cell.length_c   1.000
_cell.angle_alpha   90.00
_cell.angle_beta   90.00
_cell.angle_gamma   90.00
#
_symmetry.space_group_name_H-M   'P 1'
#
loop_
_entity.id
_entity.type
_entity.pdbx_description
1 polymer ?
#
loop_
_entity_poly.entity_id
_entity_poly.type
_entity_poly.pdbx_seq_one_letter_code
_entity_poly.pdbx_strand_id
1 'polypeptide(L)'
;MPKASIDVAIARGQGRSETGAGLETATLEVMLAPSIAIVIDIETDNKQRSLKHLRHIIKKHGGVVTPTAFLFTRRGRAALGREDNDEDVNDNKDESETADFDDIMMQALDAGAEDVEKDDEGNVVLWTQPNTTHQVAQDLAKTLGLKILSSDITWSCTSDKVKVDDTEVASILAKLLSVVREYPDVQAAYANVERGEVSDEAWDAIEEALDS
;
A
#
# COMPACT_ATOMS: atom_id res chain seq x y z
N MET A 1 -2.24 -25.86 -2.51
CA MET A 1 -2.36 -25.26 -1.16
C MET A 1 -3.54 -24.31 -1.17
N PRO A 2 -4.74 -24.68 -0.65
CA PRO A 2 -5.84 -23.71 -0.64
C PRO A 2 -6.58 -23.51 0.70
N LYS A 3 -6.96 -24.56 1.45
CA LYS A 3 -7.90 -24.39 2.58
C LYS A 3 -7.29 -23.74 3.83
N ALA A 4 -6.09 -24.16 4.23
CA ALA A 4 -5.43 -23.61 5.42
C ALA A 4 -5.14 -22.10 5.31
N SER A 5 -4.96 -21.57 4.09
CA SER A 5 -4.74 -20.14 3.88
C SER A 5 -6.03 -19.31 3.95
N ILE A 6 -7.17 -19.90 3.56
CA ILE A 6 -8.47 -19.21 3.55
C ILE A 6 -9.01 -19.07 4.97
N ASP A 7 -8.95 -20.12 5.79
CA ASP A 7 -9.45 -20.07 7.17
C ASP A 7 -8.71 -19.03 8.01
N VAL A 8 -7.40 -18.87 7.76
CA VAL A 8 -6.55 -17.85 8.38
C VAL A 8 -6.95 -16.45 7.90
N ALA A 9 -7.12 -16.26 6.60
CA ALA A 9 -7.59 -14.98 6.04
C ALA A 9 -8.97 -14.58 6.58
N ILE A 10 -9.89 -15.55 6.73
CA ILE A 10 -11.21 -15.32 7.32
C ILE A 10 -11.09 -14.93 8.80
N ALA A 11 -10.26 -15.63 9.58
CA ALA A 11 -10.05 -15.31 10.99
C ALA A 11 -9.50 -13.88 11.15
N ARG A 12 -8.50 -13.51 10.34
CA ARG A 12 -7.94 -12.15 10.33
C ARG A 12 -8.98 -11.10 9.91
N GLY A 13 -9.79 -11.39 8.90
CA GLY A 13 -10.92 -10.53 8.50
C GLY A 13 -11.99 -10.35 9.59
N GLN A 14 -12.05 -11.25 10.57
CA GLN A 14 -12.88 -11.12 11.77
C GLN A 14 -12.14 -10.46 12.95
N GLY A 15 -10.93 -9.94 12.73
CA GLY A 15 -10.07 -9.33 13.75
C GLY A 15 -9.49 -10.35 14.73
N ARG A 16 -9.25 -11.59 14.31
CA ARG A 16 -8.74 -12.67 15.16
C ARG A 16 -7.51 -13.35 14.58
N SER A 17 -6.57 -13.75 15.43
CA SER A 17 -5.47 -14.62 15.01
C SER A 17 -5.96 -16.07 14.84
N GLU A 18 -5.10 -16.93 14.31
CA GLU A 18 -5.38 -18.37 14.16
C GLU A 18 -5.74 -19.04 15.50
N THR A 19 -5.24 -18.49 16.60
CA THR A 19 -5.53 -18.99 17.95
C THR A 19 -6.85 -18.49 18.52
N GLY A 20 -7.55 -17.61 17.79
CA GLY A 20 -8.78 -16.94 18.23
C GLY A 20 -8.56 -15.71 19.11
N ALA A 21 -7.31 -15.34 19.38
CA ALA A 21 -6.99 -14.10 20.09
C ALA A 21 -7.36 -12.87 19.24
N GLY A 22 -7.74 -11.77 19.89
CA GLY A 22 -8.03 -10.52 19.18
C GLY A 22 -6.76 -9.93 18.57
N LEU A 23 -6.87 -9.44 17.34
CA LEU A 23 -5.79 -8.70 16.68
C LEU A 23 -5.82 -7.24 17.12
N GLU A 24 -4.62 -6.69 17.33
CA GLU A 24 -4.37 -5.28 17.58
C GLU A 24 -3.44 -4.72 16.50
N THR A 25 -3.65 -3.46 16.13
CA THR A 25 -2.82 -2.76 15.17
C THR A 25 -1.76 -1.91 15.85
N ALA A 26 -0.60 -1.79 15.19
CA ALA A 26 0.47 -0.92 15.61
C ALA A 26 1.25 -0.42 14.40
N THR A 27 1.76 0.81 14.48
CA THR A 27 2.69 1.36 13.49
C THR A 27 4.08 1.43 14.12
N LEU A 28 5.10 1.03 13.35
CA LEU A 28 6.50 1.13 13.72
C LEU A 28 7.22 2.05 12.73
N GLU A 29 7.81 3.10 13.27
CA GLU A 29 8.48 4.15 12.51
C GLU A 29 10.00 3.97 12.59
N VAL A 30 10.66 4.09 11.44
CA VAL A 30 12.09 3.78 11.29
C VAL A 30 12.77 4.85 10.45
N MET A 31 14.02 5.13 10.77
CA MET A 31 14.95 5.89 9.94
C MET A 31 16.16 5.03 9.61
N LEU A 32 16.50 4.95 8.33
CA LEU A 32 17.68 4.32 7.76
C LEU A 32 18.57 5.39 7.12
N ALA A 33 19.89 5.27 7.22
CA ALA A 33 20.81 6.20 6.58
C ALA A 33 20.66 6.16 5.04
N PRO A 34 20.81 7.30 4.32
CA PRO A 34 21.20 8.61 4.83
C PRO A 34 20.05 9.43 5.46
N SER A 35 18.78 9.18 5.13
CA SER A 35 17.59 9.82 5.76
C SER A 35 16.28 9.16 5.29
N ILE A 36 16.32 7.86 4.99
CA ILE A 36 15.18 7.10 4.49
C ILE A 36 14.27 6.78 5.67
N ALA A 37 13.10 7.38 5.68
CA ALA A 37 12.02 7.09 6.60
C ALA A 37 11.21 5.90 6.10
N ILE A 38 10.87 4.99 7.01
CA ILE A 38 10.05 3.82 6.74
C ILE A 38 8.95 3.74 7.80
N VAL A 39 7.73 3.51 7.35
CA VAL A 39 6.55 3.26 8.20
C VAL A 39 6.09 1.83 7.98
N ILE A 40 5.99 1.05 9.05
CA ILE A 40 5.60 -0.35 9.00
C ILE A 40 4.31 -0.51 9.79
N ASP A 41 3.23 -0.92 9.11
CA ASP A 41 1.96 -1.25 9.74
C ASP A 41 1.92 -2.74 10.10
N ILE A 42 1.51 -3.00 11.34
CA ILE A 42 1.55 -4.31 11.98
C ILE A 42 0.15 -4.63 12.50
N GLU A 43 -0.27 -5.87 12.31
CA GLU A 43 -1.46 -6.45 12.92
C GLU A 43 -1.11 -7.78 13.55
N THR A 44 -1.32 -7.88 14.87
CA THR A 44 -0.85 -9.03 15.66
C THR A 44 -1.72 -9.29 16.88
N ASP A 45 -1.63 -10.49 17.44
CA ASP A 45 -2.23 -10.83 18.74
C ASP A 45 -1.32 -10.54 19.94
N ASN A 46 -0.08 -10.07 19.70
CA ASN A 46 0.86 -9.72 20.75
C ASN A 46 1.84 -8.64 20.29
N LYS A 47 1.45 -7.38 20.46
CA LYS A 47 2.25 -6.21 20.07
C LYS A 47 3.64 -6.19 20.67
N GLN A 48 3.82 -6.64 21.92
CA GLN A 48 5.14 -6.63 22.56
C GLN A 48 6.12 -7.59 21.87
N ARG A 49 5.65 -8.79 21.50
CA ARG A 49 6.44 -9.79 20.77
C ARG A 49 6.85 -9.24 19.41
N SER A 50 5.89 -8.73 18.64
CA SER A 50 6.10 -8.26 17.27
C SER A 50 7.03 -7.06 17.22
N LEU A 51 6.79 -6.06 18.08
CA LEU A 51 7.66 -4.88 18.15
C LEU A 51 9.07 -5.23 18.64
N LYS A 52 9.23 -6.21 19.53
CA LYS A 52 10.56 -6.66 19.97
C LYS A 52 11.32 -7.33 18.83
N HIS A 53 10.64 -8.18 18.05
CA HIS A 53 11.25 -8.87 16.91
C HIS A 53 11.63 -7.90 15.79
N LEU A 54 10.70 -7.03 15.40
CA LEU A 54 10.95 -6.03 14.36
C LEU A 54 12.07 -5.06 14.75
N ARG A 55 12.11 -4.58 16.00
CA ARG A 55 13.25 -3.76 16.49
C ARG A 55 14.60 -4.46 16.35
N HIS A 56 14.63 -5.78 16.54
CA HIS A 56 15.85 -6.57 16.35
C HIS A 56 16.25 -6.63 14.86
N ILE A 57 15.30 -6.89 13.96
CA ILE A 57 15.51 -6.87 12.51
C ILE A 57 16.04 -5.50 12.07
N ILE A 58 15.37 -4.42 12.45
CA ILE A 58 15.71 -3.04 12.08
C ILE A 58 17.13 -2.71 12.53
N LYS A 59 17.46 -2.98 13.80
CA LYS A 59 18.80 -2.72 14.34
C LYS A 59 19.89 -3.52 13.61
N LYS A 60 19.60 -4.77 13.23
CA LYS A 60 20.55 -5.63 12.51
C LYS A 60 20.92 -5.06 11.13
N HIS A 61 20.01 -4.32 10.50
CA HIS A 61 20.23 -3.68 9.20
C HIS A 61 20.58 -2.19 9.30
N GLY A 62 20.97 -1.71 10.48
CA GLY A 62 21.44 -0.33 10.66
C GLY A 62 20.33 0.73 10.75
N GLY A 63 19.05 0.32 10.79
CA GLY A 63 17.95 1.23 11.03
C GLY A 63 17.79 1.61 12.50
N VAL A 64 17.17 2.76 12.74
CA VAL A 64 16.84 3.29 14.06
C VAL A 64 15.33 3.49 14.16
N VAL A 65 14.72 2.91 15.20
CA VAL A 65 13.30 3.16 15.48
C VAL A 65 13.15 4.55 16.09
N THR A 66 12.49 5.45 15.37
CA THR A 66 12.31 6.85 15.73
C THR A 66 11.06 7.37 15.04
N PRO A 67 10.37 8.39 15.60
CA PRO A 67 9.24 8.99 14.91
C PRO A 67 9.65 9.52 13.52
N THR A 68 8.90 9.14 12.49
CA THR A 68 9.06 9.55 11.09
C THR A 68 7.72 9.73 10.36
N ALA A 69 6.59 9.36 10.97
CA ALA A 69 5.25 9.45 10.39
C ALA A 69 4.86 10.89 10.01
N PHE A 70 5.51 11.90 10.56
CA PHE A 70 5.31 13.30 10.17
C PHE A 70 5.77 13.61 8.72
N LEU A 71 6.54 12.72 8.09
CA LEU A 71 6.92 12.79 6.67
C LEU A 71 5.86 12.18 5.75
N PHE A 72 4.83 11.56 6.33
CA PHE A 72 3.78 10.86 5.61
C PHE A 72 2.41 11.41 6.00
N THR A 73 1.45 11.24 5.10
CA THR A 73 0.04 11.49 5.34
C THR A 73 -0.72 10.21 5.07
N ARG A 74 -1.61 9.83 5.99
CA ARG A 74 -2.54 8.71 5.73
C ARG A 74 -3.57 9.17 4.72
N ARG A 75 -3.71 8.42 3.63
CA ARG A 75 -4.71 8.66 2.59
C ARG A 75 -5.53 7.40 2.38
N GLY A 76 -6.79 7.60 2.02
CA GLY A 76 -7.58 6.55 1.41
C GLY A 76 -7.11 6.32 -0.02
N ARG A 77 -7.04 5.07 -0.45
CA ARG A 77 -6.78 4.66 -1.82
C ARG A 77 -7.84 3.64 -2.23
N ALA A 78 -8.52 3.85 -3.35
CA ALA A 78 -9.46 2.88 -3.88
C ALA A 78 -9.26 2.71 -5.39
N ALA A 79 -9.17 1.49 -5.88
CA ALA A 79 -9.12 1.20 -7.31
C ALA A 79 -10.49 0.72 -7.79
N LEU A 80 -10.95 1.31 -8.90
CA LEU A 80 -12.21 0.97 -9.55
C LEU A 80 -11.95 0.47 -10.96
N GLY A 81 -12.51 -0.68 -11.32
CA GLY A 81 -12.30 -1.30 -12.63
C GLY A 81 -13.51 -2.10 -13.11
N ARG A 82 -13.34 -2.70 -14.28
CA ARG A 82 -14.33 -3.62 -14.88
C ARG A 82 -14.08 -5.04 -14.36
N GLU A 83 -15.07 -5.92 -14.45
CA GLU A 83 -14.92 -7.30 -13.98
C GLU A 83 -14.25 -8.18 -15.06
N ASP A 84 -13.23 -8.94 -14.68
CA ASP A 84 -12.46 -9.83 -15.58
C ASP A 84 -13.27 -10.97 -16.23
N ASN A 85 -14.57 -11.12 -15.94
CA ASN A 85 -15.42 -12.19 -16.46
C ASN A 85 -16.10 -11.86 -17.80
N ASP A 86 -15.81 -10.71 -18.42
CA ASP A 86 -16.17 -10.44 -19.82
C ASP A 86 -15.07 -10.98 -20.77
N GLU A 87 -14.80 -12.29 -20.70
CA GLU A 87 -13.89 -13.00 -21.63
C GLU A 87 -14.42 -13.07 -23.08
N ASP A 88 -15.60 -12.49 -23.36
CA ASP A 88 -16.26 -12.49 -24.67
C ASP A 88 -16.13 -11.17 -25.46
N VAL A 89 -15.11 -10.34 -25.18
CA VAL A 89 -14.77 -9.20 -26.07
C VAL A 89 -13.27 -9.14 -26.36
N ASN A 90 -12.79 -10.10 -27.15
CA ASN A 90 -11.70 -9.81 -28.07
C ASN A 90 -12.16 -8.71 -29.06
N ASP A 91 -11.25 -7.78 -29.36
CA ASP A 91 -11.29 -6.83 -30.48
C ASP A 91 -12.05 -5.49 -30.34
N ASN A 92 -12.23 -4.92 -29.14
CA ASN A 92 -12.53 -3.47 -29.05
C ASN A 92 -12.00 -2.84 -27.76
N LYS A 93 -10.70 -2.53 -27.74
CA LYS A 93 -10.03 -1.75 -26.68
C LYS A 93 -10.43 -0.26 -26.65
N ASP A 94 -11.32 0.21 -27.52
CA ASP A 94 -11.50 1.65 -27.78
C ASP A 94 -12.94 2.21 -27.66
N GLU A 95 -14.00 1.44 -27.43
CA GLU A 95 -15.37 1.95 -27.74
C GLU A 95 -16.49 1.68 -26.72
N SER A 96 -16.19 1.43 -25.45
CA SER A 96 -17.23 1.38 -24.40
C SER A 96 -17.09 2.56 -23.45
N GLU A 97 -17.77 3.64 -23.81
CA GLU A 97 -18.17 4.77 -22.98
C GLU A 97 -17.03 5.62 -22.40
N THR A 98 -16.48 6.45 -23.29
CA THR A 98 -15.78 7.70 -23.02
C THR A 98 -16.63 8.64 -22.16
N ALA A 99 -16.73 8.39 -20.86
CA ALA A 99 -16.56 9.52 -19.96
C ALA A 99 -15.11 9.96 -20.17
N ASP A 100 -14.92 11.20 -20.64
CA ASP A 100 -13.58 11.78 -20.69
C ASP A 100 -12.96 11.57 -19.30
N PHE A 101 -11.65 11.27 -19.23
CA PHE A 101 -11.03 11.12 -17.92
C PHE A 101 -11.22 12.39 -17.09
N ASP A 102 -11.31 13.54 -17.76
CA ASP A 102 -11.67 14.83 -17.17
C ASP A 102 -13.07 14.80 -16.52
N ASP A 103 -14.07 14.17 -17.15
CA ASP A 103 -15.44 14.04 -16.60
C ASP A 103 -15.46 13.08 -15.39
N ILE A 104 -14.70 11.99 -15.44
CA ILE A 104 -14.55 11.04 -14.32
C ILE A 104 -13.88 11.74 -13.14
N MET A 105 -12.81 12.49 -13.42
CA MET A 105 -12.07 13.24 -12.42
C MET A 105 -12.98 14.27 -11.75
N MET A 106 -13.74 15.05 -12.52
CA MET A 106 -14.69 16.03 -11.96
C MET A 106 -15.73 15.36 -11.05
N GLN A 107 -16.34 14.25 -11.48
CA GLN A 107 -17.33 13.52 -10.67
C GLN A 107 -16.72 12.94 -9.39
N ALA A 108 -15.50 12.42 -9.46
CA ALA A 108 -14.78 11.89 -8.32
C ALA A 108 -14.44 12.98 -7.29
N LEU A 109 -13.98 14.14 -7.75
CA LEU A 109 -13.70 15.30 -6.90
C LEU A 109 -14.99 15.79 -6.21
N ASP A 110 -16.11 15.86 -6.95
CA ASP A 110 -17.43 16.21 -6.40
C ASP A 110 -17.93 15.18 -5.37
N ALA A 111 -17.58 13.90 -5.56
CA ALA A 111 -17.87 12.83 -4.61
C ALA A 111 -16.98 12.88 -3.35
N GLY A 112 -15.92 13.70 -3.34
CA GLY A 112 -15.02 13.87 -2.21
C GLY A 112 -13.66 13.17 -2.35
N ALA A 113 -13.28 12.78 -3.56
CA ALA A 113 -11.88 12.45 -3.85
C ALA A 113 -11.00 13.70 -3.76
N GLU A 114 -9.77 13.52 -3.30
CA GLU A 114 -8.72 14.53 -3.29
C GLU A 114 -7.88 14.50 -4.55
N ASP A 115 -7.75 13.32 -5.17
CA ASP A 115 -6.99 13.11 -6.40
C ASP A 115 -7.48 11.86 -7.14
N VAL A 116 -7.23 11.80 -8.44
CA VAL A 116 -7.69 10.73 -9.33
C VAL A 116 -6.63 10.43 -10.38
N GLU A 117 -6.28 9.15 -10.52
CA GLU A 117 -5.28 8.68 -11.46
C GLU A 117 -5.80 7.47 -12.23
N LYS A 118 -5.08 7.07 -13.27
CA LYS A 118 -5.25 5.75 -13.91
C LYS A 118 -4.02 4.91 -13.65
N ASP A 119 -4.22 3.64 -13.29
CA ASP A 119 -3.11 2.69 -13.26
C ASP A 119 -2.77 2.17 -14.67
N ASP A 120 -1.75 1.33 -14.76
CA ASP A 120 -1.26 0.76 -16.02
C ASP A 120 -2.29 -0.17 -16.71
N GLU A 121 -3.26 -0.68 -15.96
CA GLU A 121 -4.37 -1.51 -16.46
C GLU A 121 -5.57 -0.66 -16.91
N GLY A 122 -5.53 0.66 -16.66
CA GLY A 122 -6.59 1.60 -17.00
C GLY A 122 -7.70 1.70 -15.96
N ASN A 123 -7.52 1.11 -14.77
CA ASN A 123 -8.44 1.26 -13.64
C ASN A 123 -8.36 2.68 -13.09
N VAL A 124 -9.48 3.18 -12.56
CA VAL A 124 -9.55 4.50 -11.92
C VAL A 124 -9.09 4.37 -10.47
N VAL A 125 -8.00 5.04 -10.12
CA VAL A 125 -7.46 5.08 -8.75
C VAL A 125 -7.88 6.39 -8.10
N LEU A 126 -8.55 6.29 -6.95
CA LEU A 126 -9.03 7.41 -6.16
C LEU A 126 -8.19 7.59 -4.91
N TRP A 127 -7.79 8.82 -4.65
CA TRP A 127 -7.18 9.21 -3.39
C TRP A 127 -8.16 10.06 -2.58
N THR A 128 -8.33 9.74 -1.30
CA THR A 128 -9.34 10.40 -0.45
C THR A 128 -8.80 10.65 0.97
N GLN A 129 -9.57 11.35 1.79
CA GLN A 129 -9.38 11.26 3.23
C GLN A 129 -9.70 9.84 3.74
N PRO A 130 -8.97 9.30 4.73
CA PRO A 130 -9.14 7.92 5.16
C PRO A 130 -10.56 7.56 5.67
N ASN A 131 -11.26 8.52 6.24
CA ASN A 131 -12.61 8.31 6.78
C ASN A 131 -13.71 8.33 5.71
N THR A 132 -13.42 8.79 4.49
CA THR A 132 -14.40 8.88 3.40
C THR A 132 -14.18 7.85 2.29
N THR A 133 -13.02 7.17 2.26
CA THR A 133 -12.59 6.26 1.17
C THR A 133 -13.69 5.34 0.68
N HIS A 134 -14.32 4.60 1.59
CA HIS A 134 -15.31 3.60 1.22
C HIS A 134 -16.57 4.23 0.62
N GLN A 135 -17.01 5.36 1.16
CA GLN A 135 -18.19 6.06 0.67
C GLN A 135 -17.95 6.63 -0.73
N VAL A 136 -16.82 7.32 -0.93
CA VAL A 136 -16.43 7.91 -2.22
C VAL A 136 -16.31 6.82 -3.29
N ALA A 137 -15.62 5.72 -2.97
CA ALA A 137 -15.46 4.59 -3.87
C ALA A 137 -16.81 3.97 -4.27
N GLN A 138 -17.73 3.79 -3.32
CA GLN A 138 -19.06 3.26 -3.61
C GLN A 138 -19.89 4.17 -4.52
N ASP A 139 -19.87 5.47 -4.26
CA ASP A 139 -20.70 6.41 -5.01
C ASP A 139 -20.19 6.57 -6.43
N LEU A 140 -18.87 6.64 -6.62
CA LEU A 140 -18.27 6.71 -7.95
C LEU A 140 -18.43 5.38 -8.71
N ALA A 141 -18.22 4.23 -8.05
CA ALA A 141 -18.44 2.92 -8.66
C ALA A 141 -19.88 2.76 -9.20
N LYS A 142 -20.88 3.17 -8.42
CA LYS A 142 -22.30 3.14 -8.86
C LYS A 142 -22.56 4.07 -10.03
N THR A 143 -21.96 5.26 -10.02
CA THR A 143 -22.19 6.30 -11.04
C THR A 143 -21.57 5.91 -12.38
N LEU A 144 -20.37 5.33 -12.35
CA LEU A 144 -19.63 4.91 -13.54
C LEU A 144 -19.92 3.47 -13.97
N GLY A 145 -20.73 2.72 -13.22
CA GLY A 145 -20.96 1.30 -13.46
C GLY A 145 -19.72 0.43 -13.26
N LEU A 146 -18.76 0.87 -12.45
CA LEU A 146 -17.53 0.15 -12.14
C LEU A 146 -17.66 -0.66 -10.86
N LYS A 147 -16.72 -1.58 -10.62
CA LYS A 147 -16.60 -2.30 -9.36
C LYS A 147 -15.42 -1.76 -8.55
N ILE A 148 -15.55 -1.81 -7.23
CA ILE A 148 -14.45 -1.55 -6.31
C ILE A 148 -13.54 -2.79 -6.32
N LEU A 149 -12.33 -2.64 -6.85
CA LEU A 149 -11.29 -3.67 -6.85
C LEU A 149 -10.56 -3.69 -5.51
N SER A 150 -10.25 -2.51 -4.98
CA SER A 150 -9.60 -2.34 -3.67
C SER A 150 -10.07 -1.05 -2.98
N SER A 151 -9.91 -0.99 -1.66
CA SER A 151 -10.26 0.18 -0.85
C SER A 151 -9.50 0.12 0.48
N ASP A 152 -8.34 0.76 0.51
CA ASP A 152 -7.36 0.65 1.58
C ASP A 152 -6.99 2.03 2.14
N ILE A 153 -6.40 2.04 3.34
CA ILE A 153 -5.80 3.25 3.92
C ILE A 153 -4.30 3.08 3.89
N THR A 154 -3.62 3.85 3.06
CA THR A 154 -2.17 3.78 2.85
C THR A 154 -1.47 5.01 3.41
N TRP A 155 -0.14 4.95 3.46
CA TRP A 155 0.69 6.10 3.76
C TRP A 155 1.26 6.67 2.47
N SER A 156 1.01 7.94 2.22
CA SER A 156 1.59 8.68 1.11
C SER A 156 2.64 9.65 1.63
N CYS A 157 3.80 9.70 0.99
CA CYS A 157 4.87 10.62 1.35
C CYS A 157 4.44 12.07 1.06
N THR A 158 4.46 12.95 2.07
CA THR A 158 3.93 14.32 1.97
C THR A 158 4.90 15.28 1.29
N SER A 159 6.21 15.11 1.53
CA SER A 159 7.31 15.84 0.90
C SER A 159 8.63 15.11 1.14
N ASP A 160 9.70 15.53 0.46
CA ASP A 160 11.08 15.08 0.76
C ASP A 160 11.35 13.59 0.52
N LYS A 161 11.04 13.12 -0.69
CA LYS A 161 11.52 11.82 -1.16
C LYS A 161 13.05 11.82 -1.23
N VAL A 162 13.63 10.72 -0.77
CA VAL A 162 15.08 10.50 -0.77
C VAL A 162 15.45 9.72 -2.03
N LYS A 163 16.28 10.34 -2.88
CA LYS A 163 16.89 9.66 -4.01
C LYS A 163 17.82 8.56 -3.53
N VAL A 164 17.59 7.36 -4.03
CA VAL A 164 18.48 6.22 -3.77
C VAL A 164 19.48 6.14 -4.92
N ASP A 165 20.60 6.85 -4.78
CA ASP A 165 21.69 6.86 -5.77
C ASP A 165 22.79 5.83 -5.45
N ASP A 166 22.97 5.51 -4.17
CA ASP A 166 24.02 4.61 -3.71
C ASP A 166 23.56 3.14 -3.73
N THR A 167 24.29 2.30 -4.45
CA THR A 167 23.99 0.86 -4.59
C THR A 167 24.10 0.09 -3.27
N GLU A 168 24.98 0.48 -2.36
CA GLU A 168 25.08 -0.12 -1.03
C GLU A 168 23.85 0.22 -0.19
N VAL A 169 23.41 1.49 -0.23
CA VAL A 169 22.17 1.92 0.43
C VAL A 169 20.97 1.16 -0.12
N ALA A 170 20.85 1.05 -1.44
CA ALA A 170 19.78 0.28 -2.09
C ALA A 170 19.79 -1.19 -1.64
N SER A 171 20.96 -1.84 -1.60
CA SER A 171 21.09 -3.22 -1.17
C SER A 171 20.69 -3.43 0.30
N ILE A 172 21.06 -2.51 1.19
CA ILE A 172 20.70 -2.58 2.61
C ILE A 172 19.20 -2.37 2.78
N LEU A 173 18.62 -1.39 2.08
CA LEU A 173 17.19 -1.09 2.12
C LEU A 173 16.37 -2.29 1.61
N ALA A 174 16.70 -2.83 0.43
CA ALA A 174 16.00 -3.98 -0.15
C ALA A 174 16.03 -5.19 0.80
N LYS A 175 17.18 -5.49 1.41
CA LYS A 175 17.31 -6.58 2.40
C LYS A 175 16.48 -6.33 3.65
N LEU A 176 16.48 -5.11 4.17
CA LEU A 176 15.65 -4.75 5.33
C LEU A 176 14.17 -4.92 5.01
N LEU A 177 13.70 -4.36 3.90
CA LEU A 177 12.29 -4.43 3.49
C LEU A 177 11.85 -5.87 3.24
N SER A 178 12.64 -6.66 2.53
CA SER A 178 12.38 -8.09 2.29
C SER A 178 12.18 -8.86 3.61
N VAL A 179 13.11 -8.73 4.57
CA VAL A 179 13.00 -9.43 5.86
C VAL A 179 11.83 -8.90 6.71
N VAL A 180 11.50 -7.61 6.59
CA VAL A 180 10.32 -7.03 7.25
C VAL A 180 9.03 -7.59 6.65
N ARG A 181 8.91 -7.66 5.31
CA ARG A 181 7.74 -8.18 4.61
C ARG A 181 7.51 -9.68 4.84
N GLU A 182 8.57 -10.45 5.08
CA GLU A 182 8.46 -11.86 5.47
C GLU A 182 7.94 -12.05 6.91
N TYR A 183 7.89 -10.99 7.73
CA TYR A 183 7.38 -11.12 9.09
C TYR A 183 5.84 -11.19 9.11
N PRO A 184 5.23 -12.26 9.66
CA PRO A 184 3.81 -12.55 9.48
C PRO A 184 2.83 -11.54 10.10
N ASP A 185 3.31 -10.69 11.01
CA ASP A 185 2.50 -9.62 11.61
C ASP A 185 2.54 -8.33 10.77
N VAL A 186 3.49 -8.17 9.84
CA VAL A 186 3.57 -6.98 8.98
C VAL A 186 2.47 -7.04 7.93
N GLN A 187 1.71 -5.95 7.83
CA GLN A 187 0.67 -5.78 6.81
C GLN A 187 1.18 -4.94 5.65
N ALA A 188 1.86 -3.84 5.97
CA ALA A 188 2.38 -2.93 4.96
C ALA A 188 3.69 -2.26 5.40
N ALA A 189 4.51 -1.90 4.42
CA ALA A 189 5.72 -1.11 4.60
C ALA A 189 5.76 0.01 3.56
N TYR A 190 5.95 1.23 4.02
CA TYR A 190 6.01 2.44 3.19
C TYR A 190 7.35 3.13 3.43
N ALA A 191 7.93 3.74 2.40
CA ALA A 191 9.16 4.50 2.54
C ALA A 191 9.13 5.78 1.69
N ASN A 192 9.79 6.83 2.15
CA ASN A 192 9.91 8.09 1.41
C ASN A 192 11.04 8.03 0.36
N VAL A 193 11.09 6.98 -0.45
CA VAL A 193 12.16 6.82 -1.45
C VAL A 193 11.68 7.20 -2.85
N GLU A 194 12.62 7.66 -3.66
CA GLU A 194 12.45 7.76 -5.10
C GLU A 194 13.67 7.21 -5.83
N ARG A 195 13.44 6.77 -7.06
CA ARG A 195 14.47 6.15 -7.87
C ARG A 195 15.58 7.16 -8.20
N GLY A 196 16.80 6.81 -7.85
CA GLY A 196 18.02 7.53 -8.21
C GLY A 196 18.81 6.82 -9.31
N GLU A 197 20.15 6.87 -9.21
CA GLU A 197 21.09 6.30 -10.19
C GLU A 197 21.35 4.78 -10.08
N VAL A 198 20.52 4.05 -9.33
CA VAL A 198 20.66 2.58 -9.16
C VAL A 198 20.12 1.78 -10.35
N SER A 199 20.61 0.54 -10.50
CA SER A 199 20.15 -0.40 -11.52
C SER A 199 18.68 -0.79 -11.34
N ASP A 200 17.99 -1.13 -12.44
CA ASP A 200 16.60 -1.60 -12.43
C ASP A 200 16.39 -2.72 -11.40
N GLU A 201 17.20 -3.78 -11.46
CA GLU A 201 17.11 -4.93 -10.54
C GLU A 201 17.19 -4.53 -9.05
N ALA A 202 17.97 -3.50 -8.71
CA ALA A 202 18.11 -3.05 -7.33
C ALA A 202 16.93 -2.19 -6.89
N TRP A 203 16.35 -1.43 -7.81
CA TRP A 203 15.16 -0.63 -7.57
C TRP A 203 13.91 -1.49 -7.47
N ASP A 204 13.74 -2.45 -8.39
CA ASP A 204 12.60 -3.37 -8.42
C ASP A 204 12.48 -4.15 -7.10
N ALA A 205 13.61 -4.60 -6.55
CA ALA A 205 13.64 -5.28 -5.25
C ALA A 205 13.20 -4.40 -4.06
N ILE A 206 13.33 -3.08 -4.17
CA ILE A 206 12.83 -2.12 -3.18
C ILE A 206 11.34 -1.89 -3.41
N GLU A 207 10.96 -1.62 -4.65
CA GLU A 207 9.59 -1.28 -5.04
C GLU A 207 8.61 -2.42 -4.77
N GLU A 208 8.95 -3.66 -5.12
CA GLU A 208 8.14 -4.86 -4.84
C GLU A 208 7.93 -5.12 -3.33
N ALA A 209 8.84 -4.59 -2.49
CA ALA A 209 8.77 -4.76 -1.05
C ALA A 209 8.03 -3.62 -0.34
N LEU A 210 7.62 -2.58 -1.07
CA LEU A 210 6.86 -1.44 -0.55
C LEU A 210 5.40 -1.51 -1.00
N ASP A 211 4.52 -1.03 -0.14
CA ASP A 211 3.10 -0.85 -0.45
C ASP A 211 2.86 0.59 -0.96
N SER A 212 1.91 0.76 -1.88
CA SER A 212 1.53 2.05 -2.49
C SER A 212 0.02 2.31 -2.48
#